data_AF-A0A7C7VPH0-F1
#
_entry.id   AF-A0A7C7VPH0-F1
#
_cell.length_a   1.000
_cell.length_b   1.000
_cell.length_c   1.000
_cell.angle_alpha   90.00
_cell.angle_beta   90.00
_cell.angle_gamma   90.00
#
_symmetry.space_group_name_H-M   'P 1'
#
loop_
_entity.id
_entity.type
_entity.pdbx_description
1 polymer ?
#
loop_
_entity_poly.entity_id
_entity_poly.type
_entity_poly.pdbx_seq_one_letter_code
_entity_poly.pdbx_strand_id
1 'polypeptide(L)'
;MNVDKGKEDQILLIELELREKIRELAVKKGIESDRALKLVSDLVIAFLNSITDLPNTDLIDEWKLVAFKAKMPPVCKHPCQFSHELEKILMKAGFRNIHYHLIISAIETLEHRGEESNR
;
A
#
# COMPACT_ATOMS: atom_id res chain seq x y z
N MET A 1 -10.96 13.15 31.81
CA MET A 1 -9.62 13.24 31.21
C MET A 1 -9.50 12.11 30.21
N ASN A 2 -9.19 12.46 28.96
CA ASN A 2 -9.56 11.78 27.73
C ASN A 2 -8.76 10.49 27.46
N VAL A 3 -9.43 9.34 27.50
CA VAL A 3 -8.86 8.05 27.06
C VAL A 3 -8.45 8.10 25.57
N ASP A 4 -9.19 8.85 24.75
CA ASP A 4 -8.89 9.00 23.32
C ASP A 4 -7.63 9.84 23.06
N LYS A 5 -7.39 10.89 23.86
CA LYS A 5 -6.18 11.70 23.75
C LYS A 5 -4.92 10.90 24.08
N GLY A 6 -5.01 10.00 25.07
CA GLY A 6 -3.91 9.11 25.42
C GLY A 6 -3.58 8.08 24.34
N LYS A 7 -4.56 7.67 23.51
CA LYS A 7 -4.33 6.78 22.36
C LYS A 7 -3.72 7.53 21.17
N GLU A 8 -4.23 8.72 20.86
CA GLU A 8 -3.69 9.57 19.80
C GLU A 8 -2.22 9.93 20.06
N ASP A 9 -1.88 10.30 21.30
CA ASP A 9 -0.50 10.61 21.70
C ASP A 9 0.42 9.37 21.55
N GLN A 10 -0.08 8.16 21.82
CA GLN A 10 0.68 6.91 21.62
C GLN A 10 0.91 6.59 20.15
N ILE A 11 -0.11 6.75 19.30
CA ILE A 11 0.01 6.52 17.85
C ILE A 11 1.07 7.47 17.26
N LEU A 12 1.04 8.74 17.64
CA LEU A 12 2.02 9.73 17.19
C LEU A 12 3.46 9.35 17.59
N LEU A 13 3.65 8.87 18.82
CA LEU A 13 4.97 8.39 19.28
C LEU A 13 5.46 7.20 18.46
N ILE A 14 4.58 6.22 18.19
CA ILE A 14 4.92 5.05 17.36
C ILE A 14 5.26 5.49 15.93
N GLU A 15 4.50 6.41 15.33
CA GLU A 15 4.81 6.92 14.00
C GLU A 15 6.19 7.61 13.95
N LEU A 16 6.54 8.40 14.98
CA LEU A 16 7.85 9.04 15.07
C LEU A 16 8.99 8.02 15.16
N GLU A 17 8.85 7.01 16.01
CA GLU A 17 9.83 5.93 16.12
C GLU A 17 9.97 5.15 14.80
N LEU A 18 8.85 4.87 14.13
CA LEU A 18 8.83 4.16 12.86
C LEU A 18 9.54 4.97 11.77
N ARG A 19 9.30 6.28 11.69
CA ARG A 19 9.98 7.19 10.74
C ARG A 19 11.49 7.15 10.92
N GLU A 20 11.98 7.21 12.15
CA GLU A 20 13.42 7.12 12.43
C GLU A 20 14.00 5.76 12.04
N LYS A 21 13.29 4.66 12.30
CA LYS A 21 13.73 3.31 11.89
C LYS A 21 13.77 3.14 10.37
N ILE A 22 12.81 3.71 9.65
CA ILE A 22 12.80 3.71 8.18
C ILE A 22 13.99 4.51 7.63
N ARG A 23 14.28 5.68 8.22
CA ARG A 23 15.45 6.49 7.85
C ARG A 23 16.75 5.73 8.08
N GLU A 24 16.91 5.10 9.25
CA GLU A 24 18.09 4.29 9.58
C GLU A 24 18.31 3.17 8.53
N LEU A 25 17.23 2.48 8.15
CA LEU A 25 17.27 1.45 7.11
C LEU A 25 17.64 2.01 5.73
N ALA A 26 17.07 3.15 5.36
CA ALA A 26 17.32 3.81 4.08
C ALA A 26 18.77 4.28 3.95
N VAL A 27 19.36 4.83 5.02
CA VAL A 27 20.79 5.19 5.09
C VAL A 27 21.65 3.95 4.92
N LYS A 28 21.35 2.84 5.61
CA LYS A 28 22.09 1.56 5.44
C LYS A 28 21.98 0.98 4.02
N LYS A 29 20.98 1.40 3.25
CA LYS A 29 20.80 1.06 1.82
C LYS A 29 21.42 2.08 0.86
N GLY A 30 22.13 3.09 1.35
CA GLY A 30 22.87 4.08 0.55
C GLY A 30 22.09 5.33 0.17
N ILE A 31 20.94 5.62 0.81
CA ILE A 31 20.25 6.90 0.61
C ILE A 31 20.87 7.95 1.54
N GLU A 32 21.47 8.98 0.97
CA GLU A 32 22.17 10.04 1.73
C GLU A 32 21.40 11.36 1.81
N SER A 33 20.45 11.59 0.89
CA SER A 33 19.71 12.85 0.85
C SER A 33 18.63 12.90 1.92
N ASP A 34 18.68 13.90 2.82
CA ASP A 34 17.64 14.15 3.82
C ASP A 34 16.23 14.24 3.22
N ARG A 35 16.12 14.86 2.04
CA ARG A 35 14.85 14.95 1.31
C ARG A 35 14.34 13.58 0.89
N ALA A 36 15.23 12.72 0.39
CA ALA A 36 14.88 11.34 0.02
C ALA A 36 14.55 10.50 1.26
N LEU A 37 15.30 10.64 2.36
CA LEU A 37 15.05 9.96 3.62
C LEU A 37 13.67 10.33 4.20
N LYS A 38 13.33 11.63 4.18
CA LYS A 38 12.00 12.10 4.56
C LYS A 38 10.92 11.49 3.67
N LEU A 39 11.10 11.56 2.34
CA LEU A 39 10.14 11.03 1.38
C LEU A 39 9.88 9.53 1.59
N VAL A 40 10.92 8.72 1.79
CA VAL A 40 10.76 7.28 2.04
C VAL A 40 9.97 7.02 3.32
N SER A 41 10.26 7.75 4.40
CA SER A 41 9.49 7.63 5.64
C SER A 41 8.02 8.04 5.46
N ASP A 42 7.76 9.15 4.76
CA ASP A 42 6.40 9.62 4.48
C ASP A 42 5.60 8.61 3.65
N LEU A 43 6.23 8.00 2.65
CA LEU A 43 5.59 6.98 1.79
C LEU A 43 5.20 5.73 2.57
N VAL A 44 6.05 5.26 3.48
CA VAL A 44 5.75 4.06 4.29
C VAL A 44 4.62 4.34 5.28
N ILE A 45 4.61 5.51 5.93
CA ILE A 45 3.52 5.90 6.84
C ILE A 45 2.21 6.08 6.08
N ALA A 46 2.24 6.77 4.93
CA ALA A 46 1.04 6.91 4.10
C ALA A 46 0.48 5.55 3.66
N PHE A 47 1.37 4.62 3.30
CA PHE A 47 0.98 3.25 2.98
C PHE A 47 0.34 2.54 4.17
N LEU A 48 0.96 2.60 5.36
CA LEU A 48 0.42 2.02 6.59
C LEU A 48 -0.97 2.59 6.93
N ASN A 49 -1.13 3.91 6.89
CA ASN A 49 -2.41 4.53 7.23
C ASN A 49 -3.48 4.16 6.19
N SER A 50 -3.12 4.06 4.91
CA SER A 50 -4.07 3.65 3.85
C SER A 50 -4.66 2.26 4.02
N ILE A 51 -4.00 1.36 4.76
CA ILE A 51 -4.46 -0.01 5.01
C ILE A 51 -5.07 -0.18 6.41
N THR A 52 -4.79 0.71 7.36
CA THR A 52 -5.31 0.62 8.75
C THR A 52 -6.50 1.52 9.02
N ASP A 53 -6.66 2.61 8.26
CA ASP A 53 -7.72 3.60 8.50
C ASP A 53 -9.08 3.18 7.90
N LEU A 54 -9.14 2.01 7.24
CA LEU A 54 -10.35 1.50 6.63
C LEU A 54 -11.22 0.79 7.69
N PRO A 55 -12.50 1.19 7.86
CA PRO A 55 -13.36 0.64 8.90
C PRO A 55 -13.87 -0.75 8.55
N ASN A 56 -13.50 -1.75 9.37
CA ASN A 56 -14.15 -3.08 9.45
C ASN A 56 -14.32 -3.86 8.14
N THR A 57 -13.41 -3.66 7.19
CA THR A 57 -13.28 -4.50 6.01
C THR A 57 -12.36 -5.67 6.33
N ASP A 58 -12.63 -6.83 5.72
CA ASP A 58 -11.69 -7.94 5.77
C ASP A 58 -10.39 -7.44 5.13
N LEU A 59 -9.39 -7.12 5.97
CA LEU A 59 -8.09 -6.57 5.57
C LEU A 59 -7.54 -7.32 4.36
N ILE A 60 -7.81 -8.61 4.27
CA ILE A 60 -7.41 -9.47 3.17
C ILE A 60 -7.90 -8.94 1.81
N ASP A 61 -9.15 -8.50 1.67
CA ASP A 61 -9.70 -8.12 0.36
C ASP A 61 -9.29 -6.71 -0.08
N GLU A 62 -9.10 -5.78 0.86
CA GLU A 62 -8.56 -4.45 0.54
C GLU A 62 -7.08 -4.51 0.20
N TRP A 63 -6.31 -5.33 0.93
CA TRP A 63 -4.92 -5.58 0.60
C TRP A 63 -4.78 -6.18 -0.80
N LYS A 64 -5.68 -7.06 -1.22
CA LYS A 64 -5.71 -7.57 -2.60
C LYS A 64 -5.96 -6.45 -3.61
N LEU A 65 -6.81 -5.47 -3.31
CA LEU A 65 -7.08 -4.34 -4.19
C LEU A 65 -5.90 -3.35 -4.25
N VAL A 66 -5.25 -3.04 -3.14
CA VAL A 66 -4.04 -2.20 -3.09
C VAL A 66 -2.90 -2.90 -3.84
N ALA A 67 -2.68 -4.18 -3.56
CA ALA A 67 -1.76 -5.05 -4.27
C ALA A 67 -2.03 -5.11 -5.78
N PHE A 68 -3.32 -5.19 -6.14
CA PHE A 68 -3.76 -5.17 -7.52
C PHE A 68 -3.39 -3.85 -8.19
N LYS A 69 -3.74 -2.71 -7.59
CA LYS A 69 -3.40 -1.37 -8.12
C LYS A 69 -1.90 -1.09 -8.17
N ALA A 70 -1.13 -1.60 -7.20
CA ALA A 70 0.32 -1.41 -7.12
C ALA A 70 1.11 -2.32 -8.09
N LYS A 71 0.58 -3.50 -8.44
CA LYS A 71 1.16 -4.37 -9.50
C LYS A 71 0.58 -4.07 -10.88
N MET A 72 -0.64 -3.52 -10.97
CA MET A 72 -1.19 -3.05 -12.23
C MET A 72 -0.21 -2.01 -12.78
N PRO A 73 0.37 -2.27 -13.96
CA PRO A 73 1.32 -1.34 -14.55
C PRO A 73 0.50 -0.26 -15.27
N PRO A 74 0.68 1.02 -14.90
CA PRO A 74 0.59 2.02 -15.94
C PRO A 74 1.90 2.78 -16.19
N VAL A 75 2.99 2.57 -15.43
CA VAL A 75 4.10 3.56 -15.44
C VAL A 75 5.54 3.05 -15.44
N CYS A 76 5.81 1.76 -15.29
CA CYS A 76 7.19 1.27 -15.32
C CYS A 76 7.52 0.61 -16.67
N LYS A 77 8.40 1.27 -17.44
CA LYS A 77 8.96 0.73 -18.71
C LYS A 77 9.90 -0.47 -18.52
N HIS A 78 10.20 -0.83 -17.27
CA HIS A 78 11.09 -1.92 -16.85
C HIS A 78 10.45 -2.68 -15.69
N PRO A 79 10.81 -3.96 -15.42
CA PRO A 79 10.35 -4.65 -14.21
C PRO A 79 10.73 -3.81 -12.99
N CYS A 80 9.72 -3.19 -12.37
CA CYS A 80 9.96 -2.34 -11.23
C CYS A 80 10.39 -3.23 -10.06
N GLN A 81 11.55 -2.95 -9.46
CA GLN A 81 12.01 -3.66 -8.26
C GLN A 81 10.92 -3.67 -7.17
N PHE A 82 10.15 -2.58 -7.06
CA PHE A 82 9.00 -2.50 -6.15
C PHE A 82 7.93 -3.53 -6.49
N SER A 83 7.50 -3.63 -7.76
CA SER A 83 6.51 -4.65 -8.18
C SER A 83 7.02 -6.07 -7.93
N HIS A 84 8.31 -6.32 -8.13
CA HIS A 84 8.92 -7.62 -7.85
C HIS A 84 8.95 -7.97 -6.35
N GLU A 85 9.35 -7.03 -5.48
CA GLU A 85 9.32 -7.25 -4.03
C GLU A 85 7.89 -7.36 -3.49
N LEU A 86 6.97 -6.56 -4.03
CA LEU A 86 5.55 -6.65 -3.70
C LEU A 86 5.00 -8.03 -4.08
N GLU A 87 5.29 -8.54 -5.29
CA GLU A 87 4.85 -9.86 -5.72
C GLU A 87 5.31 -10.99 -4.77
N LYS A 88 6.54 -10.93 -4.25
CA LYS A 88 7.03 -11.90 -3.26
C LYS A 88 6.18 -11.92 -2.00
N ILE A 89 5.77 -10.75 -1.51
CA ILE A 89 4.93 -10.61 -0.31
C ILE A 89 3.53 -11.16 -0.59
N LEU A 90 2.96 -10.81 -1.74
CA LEU A 90 1.62 -11.22 -2.15
C LEU A 90 1.51 -12.74 -2.35
N MET A 91 2.51 -13.36 -2.97
CA MET A 91 2.55 -14.81 -3.14
C MET A 91 2.56 -15.55 -1.80
N LYS A 92 3.29 -15.03 -0.80
CA LYS A 92 3.30 -15.59 0.57
C LYS A 92 1.94 -15.48 1.25
N ALA A 93 1.19 -14.42 0.97
CA ALA A 93 -0.18 -14.22 1.46
C ALA A 93 -1.24 -15.02 0.65
N GLY A 94 -0.82 -15.88 -0.30
CA GLY A 94 -1.73 -16.69 -1.11
C GLY A 94 -2.30 -15.97 -2.34
N PHE A 95 -1.93 -14.71 -2.58
CA PHE A 95 -2.39 -13.94 -3.73
C PHE A 95 -1.60 -14.31 -5.00
N ARG A 96 -2.17 -15.24 -5.76
CA ARG A 96 -1.64 -15.75 -7.04
C ARG A 96 -2.20 -14.99 -8.26
N ASN A 97 -1.60 -15.20 -9.43
CA ASN A 97 -2.02 -14.60 -10.71
C ASN A 97 -3.51 -14.79 -11.04
N ILE A 98 -4.14 -15.88 -10.62
CA ILE A 98 -5.59 -16.07 -10.81
C ILE A 98 -6.43 -14.95 -10.18
N HIS A 99 -6.00 -14.43 -9.02
CA HIS A 99 -6.73 -13.34 -8.35
C HIS A 99 -6.57 -12.01 -9.10
N TYR A 100 -5.43 -11.78 -9.76
CA TYR A 100 -5.27 -10.64 -10.66
C TYR A 100 -6.29 -10.70 -11.81
N HIS A 101 -6.39 -11.85 -12.48
CA HIS A 101 -7.33 -12.02 -13.58
C HIS A 101 -8.78 -11.86 -13.13
N LEU A 102 -9.16 -12.41 -11.97
CA LEU A 102 -10.50 -12.24 -11.41
C LEU A 102 -10.86 -10.77 -11.16
N ILE A 103 -9.91 -9.97 -10.64
CA ILE A 103 -10.15 -8.54 -10.38
C ILE A 103 -10.24 -7.76 -11.69
N ILE A 104 -9.38 -8.03 -12.69
CA ILE A 104 -9.46 -7.39 -14.02
C ILE A 104 -10.82 -7.65 -14.65
N SER A 105 -11.21 -8.92 -14.74
CA SER A 105 -12.48 -9.30 -15.36
C SER A 105 -13.69 -8.71 -14.62
N ALA A 106 -13.63 -8.59 -13.29
CA ALA A 106 -14.68 -7.94 -12.52
C ALA A 106 -14.77 -6.43 -12.81
N ILE A 107 -13.64 -5.74 -12.92
CA ILE A 107 -13.59 -4.31 -13.26
C ILE A 107 -14.12 -4.08 -14.69
N GLU A 108 -13.63 -4.83 -15.67
CA GLU A 108 -14.08 -4.75 -17.08
C GLU A 108 -15.61 -4.98 -17.19
N THR A 109 -16.14 -5.95 -16.44
CA THR A 109 -17.58 -6.22 -16.41
C THR A 109 -18.39 -5.07 -15.81
N LEU A 110 -17.87 -4.40 -14.77
CA LEU A 110 -18.53 -3.25 -14.14
C LEU A 110 -18.48 -2.01 -15.03
N GLU A 111 -17.36 -1.77 -15.72
CA GLU A 111 -17.20 -0.67 -16.68
C GLU A 111 -18.18 -0.80 -17.85
N HIS A 112 -18.29 -1.99 -18.46
CA HIS A 112 -19.23 -2.22 -19.56
C HIS A 112 -20.71 -2.11 -19.14
N ARG A 113 -21.06 -2.50 -17.90
CA ARG A 113 -22.43 -2.29 -17.38
C ARG A 113 -22.76 -0.81 -17.15
N GLY A 114 -21.76 0.00 -16.79
CA GLY A 114 -21.93 1.46 -16.65
C GLY A 114 -22.12 2.18 -17.98
N GLU A 115 -21.55 1.65 -19.07
CA GLU A 115 -21.72 2.16 -20.43
C GLU A 115 -23.09 1.82 -21.03
N GLU A 116 -23.64 0.65 -20.72
CA GLU A 116 -24.99 0.25 -21.16
C GLU A 116 -26.10 0.99 -20.40
N SER A 117 -25.88 1.38 -19.14
CA SER A 117 -26.86 2.09 -18.31
C SER A 117 -26.97 3.60 -18.61
N ASN A 118 -26.05 4.15 -19.42
CA ASN A 118 -25.99 5.56 -19.83
C ASN A 118 -26.37 5.78 -21.32
N ARG A 119 -26.93 4.76 -21.98
CA ARG A 119 -27.56 4.85 -23.31
C ARG A 119 -29.06 4.70 -23.19
#